data_AF-A0A955JKE1-F1
#
_entry.id   AF-A0A955JKE1-F1
#
_cell.length_a   1.000
_cell.length_b   1.000
_cell.length_c   1.000
_cell.angle_alpha   90.00
_cell.angle_beta   90.00
_cell.angle_gamma   90.00
#
_symmetry.space_group_name_H-M   'P 1'
#
loop_
_entity.id
_entity.type
_entity.pdbx_description
1 polymer ?
#
loop_
_entity_poly.entity_id
_entity_poly.type
_entity_poly.pdbx_seq_one_letter_code
_entity_poly.pdbx_strand_id
1 'polypeptide(L)'
;MIEFDILTLRNYLLYKEQDFVFENGITLIGGKNRTGKSLLLTSLRQIVCGTSRDDMLPTGSRVRLRSNILTPDGATRLDIQASTPTKSTKWAVKQNGIATKEHKQRTVRERIDTAFGISSSLFDSTIRLYSKNPAPLTYGQPAQRLEWLSDLFALSDTYNNLLKSAKKVKDESSDAASRLSYAKEEYKRLGSRPKPDNARISQLVAKESKLLELIKELRGKQTSSKELSELRLDLELHTAKWKTDFQSLRELQKALSSVTEKSETATRMLNEWRAYTTQQRNLRRISDEFRKVFGKELNKANI
;
A
#
# COMPACT_ATOMS: atom_id res chain seq x y z
N MET A 1 31.40 -4.75 4.33
CA MET A 1 32.22 -5.08 5.53
C MET A 1 31.33 -5.08 6.75
N ILE A 2 31.52 -6.00 7.68
CA ILE A 2 30.75 -6.09 8.92
C ILE A 2 31.70 -5.83 10.08
N GLU A 3 31.33 -4.89 10.94
CA GLU A 3 32.05 -4.55 12.16
C GLU A 3 31.11 -4.78 13.36
N PHE A 4 31.56 -5.57 14.33
CA PHE A 4 30.86 -5.70 15.61
C PHE A 4 31.40 -4.61 16.53
N ASP A 5 30.52 -3.84 17.18
CA ASP A 5 30.92 -2.77 18.11
C ASP A 5 30.96 -3.30 19.55
N ILE A 6 29.84 -3.89 19.96
CA ILE A 6 29.66 -4.36 21.34
C ILE A 6 28.69 -5.53 21.38
N LEU A 7 29.00 -6.49 22.23
CA LEU A 7 28.09 -7.54 22.66
C LEU A 7 27.82 -7.39 24.16
N THR A 8 26.56 -7.16 24.51
CA THR A 8 26.09 -7.10 25.89
C THR A 8 25.40 -8.40 26.25
N LEU A 9 25.85 -9.06 27.30
CA LEU A 9 25.28 -10.27 27.86
C LEU A 9 24.73 -9.99 29.25
N ARG A 10 23.45 -10.33 29.48
CA ARG A 10 22.79 -10.23 30.78
C ARG A 10 22.12 -11.55 31.14
N ASN A 11 22.36 -12.03 32.36
CA ASN A 11 21.90 -13.31 32.86
C ASN A 11 22.14 -14.46 31.86
N TYR A 12 23.29 -14.44 31.19
CA TYR A 12 23.66 -15.39 30.15
C TYR A 12 24.64 -16.41 30.73
N LEU A 13 24.09 -17.53 31.23
CA LEU A 13 24.85 -18.60 31.88
C LEU A 13 25.78 -18.08 32.99
N LEU A 14 27.09 -17.98 32.71
CA LEU A 14 28.10 -17.49 33.67
C LEU A 14 28.19 -15.97 33.76
N TYR A 15 27.67 -15.24 32.77
CA TYR A 15 27.72 -13.78 32.72
C TYR A 15 26.44 -13.18 33.31
N LYS A 16 26.55 -12.59 34.50
CA LYS A 16 25.44 -11.84 35.13
C LYS A 16 25.14 -10.56 34.36
N GLU A 17 26.16 -9.74 34.15
CA GLU A 17 26.12 -8.55 33.31
C GLU A 17 27.53 -8.30 32.81
N GLN A 18 27.72 -8.35 31.49
CA GLN A 18 29.02 -8.14 30.87
C GLN A 18 28.86 -7.50 29.51
N ASP A 19 29.64 -6.46 29.27
CA ASP A 19 29.82 -5.84 27.96
C ASP A 19 31.17 -6.26 27.38
N PHE A 20 31.16 -6.70 26.13
CA PHE A 20 32.35 -6.99 25.34
C PHE A 20 32.43 -5.96 24.22
N VAL A 21 33.39 -5.04 24.33
CA VAL A 21 33.69 -4.08 23.28
C VAL A 21 34.67 -4.73 22.32
N PHE A 22 34.36 -4.66 21.03
CA PHE A 22 35.23 -5.15 19.97
C PHE A 22 35.97 -3.96 19.38
N GLU A 23 37.27 -3.90 19.65
CA GLU A 23 38.16 -2.90 19.08
C GLU A 23 38.78 -3.44 17.78
N ASN A 24 39.24 -2.52 16.94
CA ASN A 24 39.94 -2.88 15.72
C ASN A 24 41.27 -3.57 16.05
N GLY A 25 41.53 -4.72 15.40
CA GLY A 25 42.79 -5.45 15.54
C GLY A 25 42.61 -6.84 16.15
N ILE A 26 43.61 -7.26 16.94
CA ILE A 26 43.68 -8.61 17.52
C ILE A 26 43.37 -8.55 19.01
N THR A 27 42.28 -9.18 19.42
CA THR A 27 41.89 -9.29 20.83
C THR A 27 42.23 -10.67 21.39
N LEU A 28 43.04 -10.71 22.46
CA LEU A 28 43.37 -11.94 23.17
C LEU A 28 42.44 -12.13 24.37
N ILE A 29 41.79 -13.29 24.46
CA ILE A 29 40.90 -13.63 25.59
C ILE A 29 41.52 -14.76 26.41
N GLY A 30 42.18 -14.40 27.50
CA GLY A 30 42.80 -15.31 28.45
C GLY A 30 41.90 -15.71 29.62
N GLY A 31 42.27 -16.78 30.33
CA GLY A 31 41.63 -17.17 31.59
C GLY A 31 41.60 -18.68 31.83
N LYS A 32 41.27 -19.08 33.05
CA LYS A 32 41.15 -20.51 33.43
C LYS A 32 40.04 -21.22 32.67
N ASN A 33 40.04 -22.55 32.66
CA ASN A 33 38.93 -23.31 32.11
C ASN A 33 37.65 -23.02 32.89
N ARG A 34 36.48 -23.12 32.22
CA ARG A 34 35.14 -22.85 32.79
C ARG A 34 34.87 -21.40 33.23
N THR A 35 35.66 -20.43 32.77
CA THR A 35 35.39 -18.99 33.01
C THR A 35 34.44 -18.35 31.99
N GLY A 36 33.89 -19.12 31.05
CA GLY A 36 32.94 -18.62 30.06
C GLY A 36 33.55 -18.11 28.76
N LYS A 37 34.86 -18.21 28.52
CA LYS A 37 35.50 -17.73 27.28
C LYS A 37 34.79 -18.17 26.00
N SER A 38 34.42 -19.45 25.91
CA SER A 38 33.70 -20.00 24.74
C SER A 38 32.26 -19.50 24.61
N LEU A 39 31.66 -19.02 25.70
CA LEU A 39 30.29 -18.48 25.71
C LEU A 39 30.20 -17.14 24.97
N LEU A 40 31.30 -16.39 24.87
CA LEU A 40 31.35 -15.18 24.04
C LEU A 40 31.02 -15.51 22.58
N LEU A 41 31.74 -16.46 22.00
CA LEU A 41 31.53 -16.85 20.60
C LEU A 41 30.21 -17.60 20.41
N THR A 42 29.76 -18.38 21.40
CA THR A 42 28.43 -19.03 21.35
C THR A 42 27.30 -17.99 21.35
N SER A 43 27.35 -16.99 22.23
CA SER A 43 26.32 -15.95 22.27
C SER A 43 26.30 -15.08 21.02
N LEU A 44 27.48 -14.77 20.45
CA LEU A 44 27.59 -14.09 19.16
C LEU A 44 26.94 -14.91 18.03
N ARG A 45 27.24 -16.22 17.95
CA ARG A 45 26.61 -17.12 16.99
C ARG A 45 25.09 -17.16 17.14
N GLN A 46 24.57 -17.22 18.36
CA GLN A 46 23.13 -17.31 18.62
C GLN A 46 22.39 -16.02 18.19
N ILE A 47 22.98 -14.85 18.43
CA ILE A 47 22.35 -13.58 18.03
C ILE A 47 22.45 -13.36 16.51
N VAL A 48 23.58 -13.71 15.88
CA VAL A 48 23.79 -13.53 14.43
C VAL A 48 23.06 -14.59 13.60
N CYS A 49 23.20 -15.88 13.94
CA CYS A 49 22.81 -17.01 13.09
C CYS A 49 21.73 -17.93 13.68
N GLY A 50 21.18 -17.63 14.86
CA GLY A 50 20.39 -18.62 15.61
C GLY A 50 19.04 -18.98 14.98
N THR A 51 19.00 -20.06 14.21
CA THR A 51 17.80 -20.54 13.50
C THR A 51 17.33 -21.91 14.00
N SER A 52 18.17 -22.63 14.73
CA SER A 52 17.91 -23.99 15.21
C SER A 52 17.49 -24.04 16.68
N ARG A 53 16.96 -25.18 17.12
CA ARG A 53 16.61 -25.45 18.53
C ARG A 53 17.84 -25.42 19.45
N ASP A 54 19.00 -25.76 18.91
CA ASP A 54 20.29 -25.73 19.61
C ASP A 54 20.88 -24.31 19.75
N ASP A 55 20.32 -23.36 19.00
CA ASP A 55 20.69 -21.94 19.03
C ASP A 55 19.79 -21.09 19.92
N MET A 56 18.96 -21.73 20.74
CA MET A 56 18.13 -21.00 21.68
C MET A 56 18.99 -20.34 22.76
N LEU A 57 18.68 -19.07 23.01
CA LEU A 57 19.22 -18.34 24.14
C LEU A 57 18.75 -19.01 25.45
N PRO A 58 19.61 -19.08 26.48
CA PRO A 58 19.22 -19.58 27.80
C PRO A 58 18.00 -18.86 28.37
N THR A 59 17.12 -19.58 29.06
CA THR A 59 15.98 -18.99 29.77
C THR A 59 16.45 -17.94 30.79
N GLY A 60 15.78 -16.80 30.82
CA GLY A 60 16.11 -15.64 31.64
C GLY A 60 17.20 -14.73 31.06
N SER A 61 17.85 -15.12 29.96
CA SER A 61 18.95 -14.36 29.39
C SER A 61 18.49 -13.23 28.46
N ARG A 62 19.35 -12.23 28.31
CA ARG A 62 19.23 -11.15 27.34
C ARG A 62 20.58 -10.91 26.69
N VAL A 63 20.57 -10.82 25.36
CA VAL A 63 21.75 -10.57 24.52
C VAL A 63 21.45 -9.37 23.65
N ARG A 64 22.43 -8.48 23.49
CA ARG A 64 22.35 -7.35 22.56
C ARG A 64 23.65 -7.25 21.78
N LEU A 65 23.55 -7.05 20.47
CA LEU A 65 24.67 -6.84 19.58
C LEU A 65 24.46 -5.52 18.85
N ARG A 66 25.45 -4.62 18.92
CA ARG A 66 25.52 -3.48 18.01
C ARG A 66 26.61 -3.74 16.97
N SER A 67 26.32 -3.42 15.73
CA SER A 67 27.22 -3.63 14.60
C SER A 67 27.04 -2.54 13.54
N ASN A 68 28.11 -2.27 12.81
CA ASN A 68 28.08 -1.44 11.61
C ASN A 68 28.27 -2.33 10.38
N ILE A 69 27.38 -2.18 9.41
CA ILE A 69 27.37 -2.93 8.16
C ILE A 69 27.64 -1.93 7.04
N LEU A 70 28.83 -1.99 6.48
CA LEU A 70 29.26 -1.16 5.36
C LEU A 70 28.89 -1.87 4.07
N THR A 71 27.89 -1.36 3.37
CA THR A 71 27.53 -1.77 2.00
C THR A 71 28.07 -0.73 1.00
N PRO A 72 28.10 -1.05 -0.30
CA PRO A 72 28.43 -0.05 -1.33
C PRO A 72 27.54 1.20 -1.26
N ASP A 73 26.30 1.05 -0.79
CA ASP A 73 25.30 2.11 -0.67
C ASP A 73 25.44 2.95 0.62
N GLY A 74 26.35 2.58 1.52
CA GLY A 74 26.65 3.33 2.75
C GLY A 74 26.77 2.49 4.01
N ALA A 75 27.02 3.16 5.14
CA ALA A 75 27.08 2.52 6.46
C ALA A 75 25.68 2.39 7.08
N THR A 76 25.28 1.16 7.39
CA THR A 76 24.07 0.85 8.14
C THR A 76 24.43 0.40 9.55
N ARG A 77 23.92 1.10 10.56
CA ARG A 77 24.05 0.68 11.95
C ARG A 77 22.90 -0.24 12.33
N LEU A 78 23.23 -1.41 12.87
CA LEU A 78 22.26 -2.40 13.33
C LEU A 78 22.42 -2.62 14.83
N ASP A 79 21.30 -2.63 15.56
CA ASP A 79 21.24 -2.91 16.98
C ASP A 79 20.19 -4.00 17.21
N ILE A 80 20.67 -5.21 17.49
CA ILE A 80 19.85 -6.40 17.67
C ILE A 80 19.78 -6.69 19.15
N GLN A 81 18.58 -6.91 19.65
CA GLN A 81 18.35 -7.35 21.01
C GLN A 81 17.46 -8.58 21.01
N ALA A 82 17.87 -9.58 21.78
CA ALA A 82 17.16 -10.81 21.98
C ALA A 82 17.02 -11.09 23.47
N SER A 83 15.84 -11.55 23.91
CA SER A 83 15.60 -11.89 25.30
C SER A 83 14.68 -13.08 25.42
N THR A 84 14.98 -13.99 26.33
CA THR A 84 14.23 -15.24 26.51
C THR A 84 13.67 -15.29 27.92
N PRO A 85 12.63 -14.49 28.24
CA PRO A 85 12.09 -14.42 29.61
C PRO A 85 11.44 -15.74 30.05
N THR A 86 10.90 -16.51 29.10
CA THR A 86 10.33 -17.85 29.32
C THR A 86 10.89 -18.82 28.27
N LYS A 87 10.09 -19.69 27.65
CA LYS A 87 10.55 -20.62 26.60
C LYS A 87 10.61 -19.99 25.20
N SER A 88 10.13 -18.76 25.03
CA SER A 88 10.14 -18.05 23.74
C SER A 88 11.13 -16.88 23.75
N THR A 89 11.85 -16.72 22.65
CA THR A 89 12.78 -15.60 22.45
C THR A 89 12.03 -14.42 21.82
N LYS A 90 12.06 -13.28 22.48
CA LYS A 90 11.59 -12.00 21.96
C LYS A 90 12.75 -11.27 21.29
N TRP A 91 12.49 -10.74 20.11
CA TRP A 91 13.47 -10.03 19.28
C TRP A 91 13.08 -8.57 19.10
N ALA A 92 14.08 -7.70 19.06
CA ALA A 92 13.95 -6.31 18.68
C ALA A 92 15.15 -5.92 17.83
N VAL A 93 14.92 -5.18 16.75
CA VAL A 93 15.98 -4.68 15.87
C VAL A 93 15.78 -3.19 15.68
N LYS A 94 16.87 -2.43 15.76
CA LYS A 94 16.92 -1.04 15.32
C LYS A 94 17.91 -0.92 14.18
N GLN A 95 17.50 -0.21 13.14
CA GLN A 95 18.34 0.14 12.01
C GLN A 95 18.51 1.65 12.00
N ASN A 96 19.76 2.13 12.04
CA ASN A 96 20.09 3.56 12.14
C ASN A 96 19.36 4.27 13.29
N GLY A 97 19.19 3.57 14.43
CA GLY A 97 18.48 4.07 15.61
C GLY A 97 16.95 3.96 15.56
N ILE A 98 16.37 3.64 14.39
CA ILE A 98 14.93 3.52 14.20
C ILE A 98 14.50 2.09 14.49
N ALA A 99 13.54 1.90 15.40
CA ALA A 99 12.98 0.59 15.71
C ALA A 99 12.18 0.05 14.51
N THR A 100 12.42 -1.20 14.14
CA THR A 100 11.59 -1.88 13.15
C THR A 100 10.25 -2.27 13.79
N LYS A 101 9.15 -2.19 13.02
CA LYS A 101 7.80 -2.60 13.47
C LYS A 101 7.63 -4.12 13.54
N GLU A 102 8.69 -4.87 13.26
CA GLU A 102 8.65 -6.31 13.08
C GLU A 102 8.80 -7.01 14.42
N HIS A 103 7.75 -7.73 14.84
CA HIS A 103 7.73 -8.46 16.11
C HIS A 103 7.75 -9.98 15.92
N LYS A 104 7.54 -10.45 14.68
CA LYS A 104 7.59 -11.88 14.35
C LYS A 104 9.04 -12.32 14.24
N GLN A 105 9.40 -13.34 15.02
CA GLN A 105 10.76 -13.91 15.04
C GLN A 105 11.27 -14.22 13.62
N ARG A 106 10.44 -14.84 12.77
CA ARG A 106 10.81 -15.18 11.39
C ARG A 106 11.23 -13.94 10.58
N THR A 107 10.43 -12.88 10.59
CA THR A 107 10.72 -11.65 9.83
C THR A 107 11.97 -10.95 10.36
N VAL A 108 12.13 -10.90 11.68
CA VAL A 108 13.34 -10.34 12.28
C VAL A 108 14.58 -11.15 11.88
N ARG A 109 14.47 -12.49 11.82
CA ARG A 109 15.55 -13.35 11.37
C ARG A 109 15.89 -13.16 9.90
N GLU A 110 14.90 -13.16 9.01
CA GLU A 110 15.11 -12.88 7.59
C GLU A 110 15.84 -11.54 7.39
N ARG A 111 15.53 -10.52 8.20
CA ARG A 111 16.24 -9.23 8.18
C ARG A 111 17.69 -9.34 8.65
N ILE A 112 17.95 -10.07 9.75
CA ILE A 112 19.32 -10.30 10.26
C ILE A 112 20.14 -11.07 9.23
N ASP A 113 19.57 -12.13 8.65
CA ASP A 113 20.21 -12.96 7.63
C ASP A 113 20.52 -12.13 6.38
N THR A 114 19.60 -11.26 5.95
CA THR A 114 19.83 -10.34 4.82
C THR A 114 20.91 -9.31 5.14
N ALA A 115 20.94 -8.78 6.36
CA ALA A 115 21.86 -7.73 6.75
C ALA A 115 23.31 -8.23 6.86
N PHE A 116 23.51 -9.40 7.47
CA PHE A 116 24.84 -9.99 7.61
C PHE A 116 25.25 -10.86 6.42
N GLY A 117 24.30 -11.49 5.74
CA GLY A 117 24.60 -12.40 4.61
C GLY A 117 25.43 -13.63 5.01
N ILE A 118 25.45 -14.01 6.29
CA ILE A 118 26.29 -15.09 6.81
C ILE A 118 25.39 -16.25 7.24
N SER A 119 25.53 -17.40 6.57
CA SER A 119 24.86 -18.63 7.00
C SER A 119 25.46 -19.17 8.30
N SER A 120 24.67 -19.93 9.05
CA SER A 120 25.12 -20.61 10.28
C SER A 120 26.36 -21.49 10.04
N SER A 121 26.39 -22.19 8.91
CA SER A 121 27.51 -23.02 8.47
C SER A 121 28.77 -22.18 8.20
N LEU A 122 28.64 -21.07 7.47
CA LEU A 122 29.75 -20.16 7.18
C LEU A 122 30.30 -19.52 8.45
N PHE A 123 29.43 -19.18 9.40
CA PHE A 123 29.85 -18.64 10.68
C PHE A 123 30.76 -19.62 11.43
N ASP A 124 30.37 -20.88 11.57
CA ASP A 124 31.14 -21.90 12.31
C ASP A 124 32.37 -22.44 11.57
N SER A 125 32.48 -22.19 10.27
CA SER A 125 33.61 -22.66 9.44
C SER A 125 34.60 -21.56 9.08
N THR A 126 34.21 -20.28 9.22
CA THR A 126 35.01 -19.13 8.74
C THR A 126 35.24 -18.09 9.83
N ILE A 127 34.19 -17.74 10.60
CA ILE A 127 34.27 -16.69 11.64
C ILE A 127 34.67 -17.29 12.99
N ARG A 128 34.02 -18.40 13.36
CA ARG A 128 34.22 -19.09 14.63
C ARG A 128 34.93 -20.41 14.39
N LEU A 129 36.25 -20.39 14.43
CA LEU A 129 37.06 -21.60 14.36
C LEU A 129 37.23 -22.21 15.76
N TYR A 130 37.01 -23.51 15.89
CA TYR A 130 37.28 -24.25 17.12
C TYR A 130 37.93 -25.59 16.81
N SER A 131 38.70 -26.13 17.76
CA SER A 131 39.52 -27.33 17.53
C SER A 131 38.75 -28.56 17.01
N LYS A 132 37.46 -28.67 17.36
CA LYS A 132 36.59 -29.76 16.88
C LYS A 132 35.98 -29.52 15.50
N ASN A 133 36.01 -28.29 14.99
CA ASN A 133 35.53 -27.93 13.65
C ASN A 133 36.57 -27.03 12.99
N PRO A 134 37.67 -27.62 12.50
CA PRO A 134 38.70 -26.86 11.82
C PRO A 134 38.16 -26.30 10.50
N ALA A 135 38.81 -25.25 9.98
CA ALA A 135 38.42 -24.63 8.73
C ALA A 135 38.40 -25.67 7.58
N PRO A 136 37.29 -25.80 6.83
CA PRO A 136 37.17 -26.74 5.71
C PRO A 136 38.26 -26.53 4.65
N LEU A 137 38.70 -25.29 4.46
CA LEU A 137 39.76 -24.94 3.50
C LEU A 137 41.04 -25.75 3.73
N THR A 138 41.42 -25.97 4.99
CA THR A 138 42.69 -26.62 5.34
C THR A 138 42.54 -28.11 5.62
N TYR A 139 41.45 -28.52 6.27
CA TYR A 139 41.27 -29.89 6.78
C TYR A 139 40.08 -30.63 6.17
N GLY A 140 39.26 -29.96 5.36
CA GLY A 140 38.08 -30.54 4.74
C GLY A 140 38.40 -31.37 3.49
N GLN A 141 37.59 -32.40 3.27
CA GLN A 141 37.62 -33.18 2.03
C GLN A 141 37.24 -32.31 0.82
N PRO A 142 37.63 -32.67 -0.41
CA PRO A 142 37.31 -31.88 -1.61
C PRO A 142 35.82 -31.52 -1.75
N ALA A 143 34.92 -32.44 -1.42
CA ALA A 143 33.48 -32.19 -1.46
C ALA A 143 33.04 -31.14 -0.43
N GLN A 144 33.55 -31.21 0.80
CA GLN A 144 33.25 -30.22 1.86
C GLN A 144 33.83 -28.85 1.53
N ARG A 145 35.02 -28.81 0.90
CA ARG A 145 35.62 -27.57 0.39
C ARG A 145 34.79 -26.95 -0.72
N LEU A 146 34.28 -27.76 -1.64
CA LEU A 146 33.41 -27.30 -2.72
C LEU A 146 32.11 -26.72 -2.17
N GLU A 147 31.45 -27.41 -1.24
CA GLU A 147 30.24 -26.92 -0.57
C GLU A 147 30.50 -25.60 0.17
N TRP A 148 31.57 -25.55 0.97
CA TRP A 148 31.97 -24.34 1.69
C TRP A 148 32.30 -23.16 0.75
N LEU A 149 33.01 -23.40 -0.36
CA LEU A 149 33.29 -22.37 -1.38
C LEU A 149 32.01 -21.93 -2.08
N SER A 150 31.09 -22.86 -2.34
CA SER A 150 29.82 -22.55 -2.97
C SER A 150 28.97 -21.64 -2.10
N ASP A 151 28.93 -21.90 -0.79
CA ASP A 151 28.25 -21.05 0.18
C ASP A 151 28.95 -19.69 0.31
N LEU A 152 30.28 -19.68 0.45
CA LEU A 152 31.07 -18.46 0.67
C LEU A 152 30.93 -17.45 -0.48
N PHE A 153 30.88 -17.95 -1.72
CA PHE A 153 30.77 -17.13 -2.92
C PHE A 153 29.37 -17.14 -3.54
N ALA A 154 28.37 -17.73 -2.86
CA ALA A 154 27.01 -17.93 -3.37
C ALA A 154 26.98 -18.54 -4.79
N LEU A 155 27.94 -19.43 -5.11
CA LEU A 155 28.10 -19.99 -6.47
C LEU A 155 26.88 -20.81 -6.86
N SER A 156 26.29 -21.55 -5.92
CA SER A 156 25.08 -22.34 -6.16
C SER A 156 23.94 -21.47 -6.70
N ASP A 157 23.64 -20.35 -6.05
CA ASP A 157 22.54 -19.47 -6.45
C ASP A 157 22.83 -18.79 -7.79
N THR A 158 24.06 -18.31 -7.95
CA THR A 158 24.52 -17.65 -9.17
C THR A 158 24.45 -18.60 -10.37
N TYR A 159 24.96 -19.82 -10.20
CA TYR A 159 24.95 -20.87 -11.21
C TYR A 159 23.53 -21.34 -11.54
N ASN A 160 22.68 -21.55 -10.52
CA ASN A 160 21.29 -21.95 -10.73
C ASN A 160 20.49 -20.87 -11.46
N ASN A 161 20.73 -19.59 -11.16
CA ASN A 161 20.09 -18.48 -11.87
C ASN A 161 20.58 -18.39 -13.31
N LEU A 162 21.89 -18.54 -13.56
CA LEU A 162 22.44 -18.65 -14.91
C LEU A 162 21.84 -19.82 -15.69
N LEU A 163 21.72 -21.00 -15.07
CA LEU A 163 21.16 -22.19 -15.69
C LEU A 163 19.67 -21.99 -16.05
N LYS A 164 18.90 -21.35 -15.16
CA LYS A 164 17.50 -20.99 -15.43
C LYS A 164 17.39 -20.02 -16.60
N SER A 165 18.21 -18.96 -16.61
CA SER A 165 18.24 -17.99 -17.71
C SER A 165 18.64 -18.64 -19.03
N ALA A 166 19.66 -19.51 -19.03
CA ALA A 166 20.09 -20.24 -20.22
C ALA A 166 19.00 -21.18 -20.75
N LYS A 167 18.28 -21.89 -19.87
CA LYS A 167 17.13 -22.72 -20.26
C LYS A 167 16.03 -21.88 -20.89
N LYS A 168 15.68 -20.75 -20.28
CA LYS A 168 14.67 -19.83 -20.82
C LYS A 168 15.03 -19.36 -22.24
N VAL A 169 16.27 -18.93 -22.45
CA VAL A 169 16.75 -18.50 -23.78
C VAL A 169 16.70 -19.66 -24.79
N LYS A 170 17.05 -20.88 -24.39
CA LYS A 170 16.96 -22.07 -25.23
C LYS A 170 15.51 -22.36 -25.64
N ASP A 171 14.58 -22.29 -24.70
CA ASP A 171 13.16 -22.56 -24.95
C ASP A 171 12.56 -21.49 -25.88
N GLU A 172 12.88 -20.21 -25.66
CA GLU A 172 12.49 -19.10 -26.54
C GLU A 172 13.05 -19.27 -27.96
N SER A 173 14.31 -19.69 -28.08
CA SER A 173 14.92 -19.97 -29.39
C SER A 173 14.25 -21.14 -30.12
N SER A 174 13.82 -22.17 -29.39
CA SER A 174 13.11 -23.33 -29.94
C SER A 174 11.71 -22.96 -30.44
N ASP A 175 10.99 -22.14 -29.68
CA ASP A 175 9.68 -21.62 -30.09
C ASP A 175 9.80 -20.72 -31.33
N ALA A 176 10.78 -19.81 -31.35
CA ALA A 176 11.06 -18.97 -32.51
C ALA A 176 11.39 -19.80 -33.77
N ALA A 177 12.18 -20.86 -33.64
CA ALA A 177 12.49 -21.77 -34.75
C ALA A 177 11.24 -22.50 -35.26
N SER A 178 10.34 -22.91 -34.36
CA SER A 178 9.06 -23.53 -34.71
C SER A 178 8.14 -22.57 -35.47
N ARG A 179 8.01 -21.32 -35.01
CA ARG A 179 7.27 -20.26 -35.70
C ARG A 179 7.83 -19.96 -37.08
N LEU A 180 9.16 -19.90 -37.20
CA LEU A 180 9.83 -19.71 -38.49
C LEU A 180 9.54 -20.87 -39.45
N SER A 181 9.55 -22.10 -38.95
CA SER A 181 9.22 -23.29 -39.75
C SER A 181 7.78 -23.22 -40.27
N TYR A 182 6.83 -22.88 -39.39
CA TYR A 182 5.43 -22.71 -39.76
C TYR A 182 5.24 -21.62 -40.81
N ALA A 183 5.84 -20.44 -40.61
CA ALA A 183 5.78 -19.34 -41.57
C ALA A 183 6.39 -19.71 -42.94
N LYS A 184 7.47 -20.50 -42.96
CA LYS A 184 8.07 -21.02 -44.21
C LYS A 184 7.15 -22.00 -44.93
N GLU A 185 6.48 -22.89 -44.21
CA GLU A 185 5.50 -23.80 -44.82
C GLU A 185 4.28 -23.06 -45.34
N GLU A 186 3.77 -22.07 -44.60
CA GLU A 186 2.64 -21.25 -44.99
C GLU A 186 2.97 -20.41 -46.23
N TYR A 187 4.17 -19.83 -46.29
CA TYR A 187 4.67 -19.13 -47.49
C TYR A 187 4.73 -20.06 -48.72
N LYS A 188 5.24 -21.29 -48.56
CA LYS A 188 5.25 -22.29 -49.64
C LYS A 188 3.84 -22.66 -50.11
N ARG A 189 2.88 -22.80 -49.19
CA ARG A 189 1.46 -23.06 -49.50
C ARG A 189 0.82 -21.89 -50.25
N LEU A 190 1.18 -20.65 -49.92
CA LEU A 190 0.68 -19.47 -50.62
C LEU A 190 1.27 -19.35 -52.04
N GLY A 191 2.53 -19.72 -52.24
CA GLY A 191 3.16 -19.75 -53.56
C GLY A 191 2.65 -20.84 -54.51
N SER A 192 1.92 -21.84 -53.99
CA SER A 192 1.37 -22.97 -54.76
C SER A 192 -0.16 -22.93 -54.94
N ARG A 193 -0.83 -21.82 -54.55
CA ARG A 193 -2.24 -21.60 -54.92
C ARG A 193 -2.33 -21.33 -56.43
N PRO A 194 -3.29 -21.95 -57.16
CA PRO A 194 -3.51 -21.61 -58.56
C PRO A 194 -3.86 -20.11 -58.67
N LYS A 195 -3.31 -19.43 -59.68
CA LYS A 195 -3.63 -18.02 -59.94
C LYS A 195 -5.15 -17.85 -59.91
N PRO A 196 -5.67 -16.84 -59.20
CA PRO A 196 -7.10 -16.65 -59.11
C PRO A 196 -7.71 -16.51 -60.51
N ASP A 197 -8.79 -17.23 -60.74
CA ASP A 197 -9.58 -17.13 -61.95
C ASP A 197 -10.23 -15.73 -62.01
N ASN A 198 -9.56 -14.82 -62.72
CA ASN A 198 -9.97 -13.41 -62.83
C ASN A 198 -11.41 -13.26 -63.34
N ALA A 199 -11.94 -14.23 -64.08
CA ALA A 199 -13.33 -14.23 -64.52
C ALA A 199 -14.29 -14.45 -63.34
N ARG A 200 -13.96 -15.37 -62.45
CA ARG A 200 -14.75 -15.66 -61.24
C ARG A 200 -14.63 -14.54 -60.20
N ILE A 201 -13.45 -13.90 -60.08
CA ILE A 201 -13.28 -12.69 -59.26
C ILE A 201 -14.15 -11.55 -59.79
N SER A 202 -14.13 -11.29 -61.10
CA SER A 202 -14.94 -10.22 -61.70
C SER A 202 -16.44 -10.44 -61.49
N GLN A 203 -16.90 -11.70 -61.57
CA GLN A 203 -18.29 -12.05 -61.26
C GLN A 203 -18.65 -11.86 -59.77
N LEU A 204 -17.73 -12.16 -58.86
CA LEU A 204 -17.94 -11.95 -57.43
C LEU A 204 -17.95 -10.47 -57.07
N VAL A 205 -17.07 -9.66 -57.65
CA VAL A 205 -17.05 -8.19 -57.49
C VAL A 205 -18.35 -7.56 -58.01
N ALA A 206 -18.87 -8.02 -59.14
CA ALA A 206 -20.15 -7.55 -59.67
C ALA A 206 -21.37 -7.98 -58.82
N LYS A 207 -21.29 -9.13 -58.13
CA LYS A 207 -22.31 -9.53 -57.15
C LYS A 207 -22.19 -8.73 -55.85
N GLU A 208 -20.97 -8.46 -55.40
CA GLU A 208 -20.68 -7.65 -54.22
C GLU A 208 -21.15 -6.21 -54.40
N SER A 209 -20.92 -5.59 -55.57
CA SER A 209 -21.40 -4.24 -55.86
C SER A 209 -22.93 -4.15 -55.81
N LYS A 210 -23.64 -5.14 -56.38
CA LYS A 210 -25.11 -5.23 -56.29
C LYS A 210 -25.60 -5.42 -54.86
N LEU A 211 -24.93 -6.25 -54.06
CA LEU A 211 -25.28 -6.45 -52.66
C LEU A 211 -25.02 -5.18 -51.82
N LEU A 212 -23.93 -4.46 -52.08
CA LEU A 212 -23.62 -3.19 -51.42
C LEU A 212 -24.67 -2.11 -51.73
N GLU A 213 -25.15 -2.04 -52.97
CA GLU A 213 -26.22 -1.13 -53.38
C GLU A 213 -27.52 -1.44 -52.63
N LEU A 214 -27.86 -2.72 -52.52
CA LEU A 214 -29.03 -3.22 -51.78
C LEU A 214 -28.91 -2.97 -50.27
N ILE A 215 -27.71 -3.14 -49.70
CA ILE A 215 -27.41 -2.77 -48.30
C ILE A 215 -27.54 -1.26 -48.09
N LYS A 216 -27.15 -0.44 -49.06
CA LYS A 216 -27.25 1.02 -48.98
C LYS A 216 -28.70 1.48 -49.01
N GLU A 217 -29.54 0.88 -49.85
CA GLU A 217 -30.99 1.11 -49.85
C GLU A 217 -31.66 0.67 -48.54
N LEU A 218 -31.31 -0.52 -48.03
CA LEU A 218 -31.84 -1.02 -46.77
C LEU A 218 -31.40 -0.16 -45.58
N ARG A 219 -30.14 0.28 -45.55
CA ARG A 219 -29.65 1.23 -44.54
C ARG A 219 -30.37 2.56 -44.63
N GLY A 220 -30.60 3.09 -45.84
CA GLY A 220 -31.39 4.31 -46.05
C GLY A 220 -32.79 4.23 -45.44
N LYS A 221 -33.50 3.10 -45.67
CA LYS A 221 -34.81 2.82 -45.06
C LYS A 221 -34.73 2.65 -43.53
N GLN A 222 -33.64 2.09 -43.03
CA GLN A 222 -33.42 1.89 -41.60
C GLN A 222 -33.08 3.20 -40.86
N THR A 223 -32.36 4.13 -41.49
CA THR A 223 -32.14 5.50 -40.97
C THR A 223 -33.44 6.27 -40.86
N SER A 224 -34.31 6.23 -41.87
CA SER A 224 -35.64 6.88 -41.79
C SER A 224 -36.53 6.29 -40.68
N SER A 225 -36.41 4.99 -40.40
CA SER A 225 -37.10 4.36 -39.27
C SER A 225 -36.53 4.77 -37.91
N LYS A 226 -35.21 5.02 -37.82
CA LYS A 226 -34.55 5.48 -36.60
C LYS A 226 -34.87 6.94 -36.30
N GLU A 227 -34.83 7.79 -37.32
CA GLU A 227 -35.21 9.21 -37.23
C GLU A 227 -36.67 9.38 -36.75
N LEU A 228 -37.61 8.55 -37.25
CA LEU A 228 -38.99 8.54 -36.77
C LEU A 228 -39.12 8.06 -35.30
N SER A 229 -38.26 7.15 -34.84
CA SER A 229 -38.26 6.70 -33.45
C SER A 229 -37.66 7.73 -32.49
N GLU A 230 -36.64 8.48 -32.92
CA GLU A 230 -36.03 9.57 -32.15
C GLU A 230 -36.97 10.76 -32.04
N LEU A 231 -37.65 11.14 -33.14
CA LEU A 231 -38.71 12.16 -33.11
C LEU A 231 -39.86 11.80 -32.17
N ARG A 232 -40.24 10.51 -32.12
CA ARG A 232 -41.26 10.02 -31.19
C ARG A 232 -40.79 10.13 -29.74
N LEU A 233 -39.54 9.79 -29.46
CA LEU A 233 -38.96 9.89 -28.11
C LEU A 233 -38.86 11.34 -27.64
N ASP A 234 -38.46 12.26 -28.52
CA ASP A 234 -38.39 13.70 -28.24
C ASP A 234 -39.79 14.30 -27.98
N LEU A 235 -40.80 13.87 -28.73
CA LEU A 235 -42.19 14.25 -28.49
C LEU A 235 -42.71 13.74 -27.13
N GLU A 236 -42.37 12.51 -26.75
CA GLU A 236 -42.72 11.92 -25.44
C GLU A 236 -42.01 12.66 -24.28
N LEU A 237 -40.74 13.04 -24.46
CA LEU A 237 -39.97 13.86 -23.51
C LEU A 237 -40.56 15.28 -23.37
N HIS A 238 -40.91 15.93 -24.48
CA HIS A 238 -41.52 17.25 -24.45
C HIS A 238 -42.90 17.25 -23.79
N THR A 239 -43.73 16.21 -24.03
CA THR A 239 -45.02 16.07 -23.36
C THR A 239 -44.89 15.76 -21.86
N ALA A 240 -43.87 14.98 -21.46
CA ALA A 240 -43.56 14.76 -20.05
C ALA A 240 -43.14 16.07 -19.36
N LYS A 241 -42.26 16.86 -19.99
CA LYS A 241 -41.80 18.16 -19.46
C LYS A 241 -42.97 19.13 -19.29
N TRP A 242 -43.86 19.21 -20.28
CA TRP A 242 -45.08 20.03 -20.21
C TRP A 242 -45.99 19.64 -19.04
N LYS A 243 -46.11 18.33 -18.74
CA LYS A 243 -46.89 17.87 -17.58
C LYS A 243 -46.29 18.32 -16.26
N THR A 244 -44.96 18.26 -16.11
CA THR A 244 -44.28 18.78 -14.91
C THR A 244 -44.44 20.28 -14.78
N ASP A 245 -44.21 21.04 -15.86
CA ASP A 245 -44.33 22.50 -15.83
C ASP A 245 -45.77 22.92 -15.47
N PHE A 246 -46.78 22.19 -15.96
CA PHE A 246 -48.19 22.42 -15.62
C PHE A 246 -48.51 22.10 -14.15
N GLN A 247 -47.88 21.07 -13.57
CA GLN A 247 -47.99 20.79 -12.14
C GLN A 247 -47.35 21.89 -11.30
N SER A 248 -46.16 22.36 -11.68
CA SER A 248 -45.48 23.48 -11.00
C SER A 248 -46.31 24.76 -11.05
N LEU A 249 -46.98 25.05 -12.17
CA LEU A 249 -47.91 26.18 -12.27
C LEU A 249 -49.11 26.05 -11.33
N ARG A 250 -49.68 24.85 -11.17
CA ARG A 250 -50.75 24.60 -10.19
C ARG A 250 -50.28 24.80 -8.75
N GLU A 251 -49.06 24.38 -8.43
CA GLU A 251 -48.49 24.58 -7.09
C GLU A 251 -48.23 26.06 -6.81
N LEU A 252 -47.68 26.80 -7.78
CA LEU A 252 -47.51 28.25 -7.67
C LEU A 252 -48.86 28.96 -7.52
N GLN A 253 -49.90 28.53 -8.22
CA GLN A 253 -51.24 29.08 -8.07
C GLN A 253 -51.81 28.84 -6.67
N LYS A 254 -51.61 27.64 -6.10
CA LYS A 254 -51.98 27.35 -4.70
C LYS A 254 -51.18 28.21 -3.72
N ALA A 255 -49.88 28.37 -3.94
CA ALA A 255 -49.03 29.21 -3.10
C ALA A 255 -49.47 30.68 -3.15
N LEU A 256 -49.80 31.19 -4.35
CA LEU A 256 -50.33 32.54 -4.53
C LEU A 256 -51.64 32.73 -3.76
N SER A 257 -52.58 31.78 -3.85
CA SER A 257 -53.84 31.85 -3.10
C SER A 257 -53.62 31.92 -1.58
N SER A 258 -52.64 31.18 -1.05
CA SER A 258 -52.28 31.23 0.37
C SER A 258 -51.63 32.56 0.76
N VAL A 259 -50.79 33.14 -0.11
CA VAL A 259 -50.18 34.45 0.14
C VAL A 259 -51.23 35.55 0.12
N THR A 260 -52.19 35.51 -0.80
CA THR A 260 -53.31 36.47 -0.82
C THR A 260 -54.12 36.39 0.47
N GLU A 261 -54.48 35.19 0.92
CA GLU A 261 -55.22 34.99 2.17
C GLU A 261 -54.44 35.51 3.39
N LYS A 262 -53.12 35.27 3.45
CA LYS A 262 -52.24 35.84 4.48
C LYS A 262 -52.16 37.36 4.39
N SER A 263 -52.13 37.93 3.20
CA SER A 263 -52.09 39.38 2.99
C SER A 263 -53.39 40.06 3.45
N GLU A 264 -54.54 39.43 3.19
CA GLU A 264 -55.84 39.88 3.66
C GLU A 264 -55.91 39.83 5.19
N THR A 265 -55.43 38.73 5.78
CA THR A 265 -55.32 38.58 7.24
C THR A 265 -54.42 39.66 7.85
N ALA A 266 -53.24 39.89 7.27
CA ALA A 266 -52.32 40.93 7.73
C ALA A 266 -52.92 42.34 7.60
N THR A 267 -53.66 42.60 6.52
CA THR A 267 -54.38 43.87 6.33
C THR A 267 -55.45 44.07 7.40
N ARG A 268 -56.16 43.00 7.77
CA ARG A 268 -57.13 43.00 8.87
C ARG A 268 -56.46 43.35 10.20
N MET A 269 -55.36 42.67 10.54
CA MET A 269 -54.59 42.95 11.76
C MET A 269 -54.02 44.38 11.79
N LEU A 270 -53.58 44.90 10.64
CA LEU A 270 -53.05 46.26 10.54
C LEU A 270 -54.14 47.31 10.78
N ASN A 271 -55.35 47.06 10.28
CA ASN A 271 -56.51 47.92 10.54
C ASN A 271 -56.92 47.86 12.02
N GLU A 272 -56.91 46.69 12.65
CA GLU A 272 -57.14 46.53 14.09
C GLU A 272 -56.07 47.27 14.92
N TRP A 273 -54.80 47.17 14.54
CA TRP A 273 -53.71 47.89 15.21
C TRP A 273 -53.81 49.41 15.04
N ARG A 274 -54.24 49.90 13.87
CA ARG A 274 -54.54 51.32 13.66
C ARG A 274 -55.69 51.80 14.54
N ALA A 275 -56.74 50.99 14.71
CA ALA A 275 -57.82 51.29 15.66
C ALA A 275 -57.29 51.37 17.10
N TYR A 276 -56.46 50.40 17.52
CA TYR A 276 -55.85 50.37 18.85
C TYR A 276 -54.93 51.58 19.13
N THR A 277 -54.07 51.95 18.17
CA THR A 277 -53.18 53.10 18.33
C THR A 277 -53.93 54.42 18.38
N THR A 278 -55.05 54.53 17.67
CA THR A 278 -55.96 55.67 17.77
C THR A 278 -56.57 55.75 19.18
N GLN A 279 -57.00 54.61 19.76
CA GLN A 279 -57.44 54.56 21.16
C GLN A 279 -56.33 54.96 22.14
N GLN A 280 -55.10 54.47 21.95
CA GLN A 280 -53.96 54.82 22.81
C GLN A 280 -53.58 56.30 22.74
N ARG A 281 -53.64 56.92 21.56
CA ARG A 281 -53.45 58.38 21.44
C ARG A 281 -54.53 59.15 22.18
N ASN A 282 -55.78 58.70 22.10
CA ASN A 282 -56.87 59.30 22.88
C ASN A 282 -56.61 59.16 24.38
N LEU A 283 -56.18 57.99 24.86
CA LEU A 283 -55.82 57.76 26.26
C LEU A 283 -54.63 58.62 26.72
N ARG A 284 -53.59 58.79 25.89
CA ARG A 284 -52.47 59.68 26.22
C ARG A 284 -52.89 61.13 26.26
N ARG A 285 -53.76 61.57 25.34
CA ARG A 285 -54.30 62.94 25.36
C ARG A 285 -55.09 63.19 26.65
N ILE A 286 -55.90 62.21 27.08
CA ILE A 286 -56.58 62.24 28.38
C ILE A 286 -55.56 62.28 29.54
N SER A 287 -54.49 61.47 29.48
CA SER A 287 -53.44 61.44 30.52
C SER A 287 -52.60 62.71 30.60
N ASP A 288 -52.28 63.34 29.46
CA ASP A 288 -51.53 64.60 29.41
C ASP A 288 -52.40 65.79 29.88
N GLU A 289 -53.70 65.77 29.56
CA GLU A 289 -54.66 66.68 30.19
C GLU A 289 -54.70 66.48 31.71
N PHE A 290 -54.73 65.22 32.18
CA PHE A 290 -54.66 64.89 33.59
C PHE A 290 -53.36 65.41 34.24
N ARG A 291 -52.18 65.21 33.62
CA ARG A 291 -50.90 65.74 34.13
C ARG A 291 -50.80 67.26 34.11
N LYS A 292 -51.40 67.95 33.14
CA LYS A 292 -51.45 69.42 33.15
C LYS A 292 -52.29 69.96 34.31
N VAL A 293 -53.36 69.25 34.67
CA VAL A 293 -54.22 69.61 35.80
C VAL A 293 -53.51 69.32 37.14
N PHE A 294 -52.90 68.15 37.30
CA PHE A 294 -52.40 67.70 38.61
C PHE A 294 -50.88 67.83 38.83
N GLY A 295 -50.06 67.92 37.78
CA GLY A 295 -48.60 68.03 37.91
C GLY A 295 -48.12 69.35 38.52
N LYS A 296 -48.92 70.41 38.45
CA LYS A 296 -48.64 71.69 39.12
C LYS A 296 -48.75 71.61 40.65
N GLU A 297 -49.47 70.62 41.19
CA GLU A 297 -49.60 70.48 42.65
C GLU A 297 -48.44 69.73 43.29
N LEU A 298 -47.76 68.83 42.58
CA LEU A 298 -46.65 68.04 43.13
C LEU A 298 -45.32 68.80 43.24
N ASN A 299 -45.07 69.81 42.40
CA ASN A 299 -43.86 70.65 42.47
C ASN A 299 -43.81 71.61 43.68
N LYS A 300 -44.81 71.61 44.57
CA LYS A 300 -44.82 72.43 45.79
C LYS A 300 -44.39 71.70 47.07
N ALA A 301 -43.99 70.42 47.00
CA ALA A 301 -43.57 69.64 48.17
C ALA A 301 -42.10 69.17 48.11
N ASN A 302 -41.20 69.96 47.50
CA ASN A 302 -39.75 69.68 47.43
C ASN A 302 -39.14 69.38 48.81
N ILE A 303 -38.63 68.15 48.93
CA ILE A 303 -37.18 67.94 48.99
C ILE A 303 -36.68 67.97 47.54
#